data_AF-A0A6M2D7H6-F1
#
_entry.id   AF-A0A6M2D7H6-F1
#
_cell.length_a   1.000
_cell.length_b   1.000
_cell.length_c   1.000
_cell.angle_alpha   90.00
_cell.angle_beta   90.00
_cell.angle_gamma   90.00
#
_symmetry.space_group_name_H-M   'P 1'
#
loop_
_entity.id
_entity.type
_entity.pdbx_description
1 polymer ?
#
loop_
_entity_poly.entity_id
_entity_poly.type
_entity_poly.pdbx_seq_one_letter_code
_entity_poly.pdbx_strand_id
1 'polypeptide(L)'
;MGKVLDIFALRSNIVLTPVFSGYLSIETFFILSGFLVAYAIFNEAHQKKEPIPWPLKVLRRHVRLTGPAFLFVLFALLYPALLNGPVADHIREDNFVKPCQSSWWTPLVHVLNIRPIKKMCAAHMWYLSCNFQIYLVCFGFIILMKRRFISTCAVLHKT
;
A
#
# COMPACT_ATOMS: atom_id res chain seq x y z
N MET A 1 -24.20 -0.50 -23.49
CA MET A 1 -24.19 -1.98 -23.49
C MET A 1 -22.99 -2.58 -24.23
N GLY A 2 -22.56 -2.06 -25.40
CA GLY A 2 -21.41 -2.60 -26.16
C GLY A 2 -20.08 -2.70 -25.39
N LYS A 3 -19.67 -1.67 -24.63
CA LYS A 3 -18.41 -1.70 -23.86
C LYS A 3 -18.33 -2.78 -22.78
N VAL A 4 -19.48 -3.24 -22.26
CA VAL A 4 -19.51 -4.28 -21.22
C VAL A 4 -19.32 -5.66 -21.85
N LEU A 5 -19.83 -5.86 -23.07
CA LEU A 5 -19.65 -7.08 -23.86
C LEU A 5 -18.17 -7.26 -24.26
N ASP A 6 -17.47 -6.18 -24.62
CA ASP A 6 -16.04 -6.23 -24.93
C ASP A 6 -15.18 -6.60 -23.71
N ILE A 7 -15.52 -6.08 -22.52
CA ILE A 7 -14.81 -6.42 -21.27
C ILE A 7 -15.01 -7.91 -20.91
N PHE A 8 -16.21 -8.45 -21.08
CA PHE A 8 -16.47 -9.87 -20.86
C PHE A 8 -15.76 -10.76 -21.91
N ALA A 9 -15.72 -10.34 -23.19
CA ALA A 9 -14.99 -11.04 -24.24
C ALA A 9 -13.45 -10.99 -24.05
N LEU A 10 -12.93 -9.87 -23.53
CA LEU A 10 -11.52 -9.75 -23.13
C LEU A 10 -11.19 -10.63 -21.93
N ARG A 11 -12.12 -10.81 -20.99
CA ARG A 11 -11.96 -11.70 -19.83
C ARG A 11 -11.95 -13.19 -20.20
N SER A 12 -12.63 -13.60 -21.27
CA SER A 12 -12.64 -15.00 -21.73
C SER A 12 -11.36 -15.43 -22.46
N ASN A 13 -10.48 -14.49 -22.79
CA ASN A 13 -9.18 -14.83 -23.37
C ASN A 13 -8.25 -15.41 -22.30
N ILE A 14 -7.84 -16.67 -22.47
CA ILE A 14 -7.04 -17.42 -21.50
C ILE A 14 -5.71 -16.72 -21.12
N VAL A 15 -5.19 -15.89 -22.03
CA VAL A 15 -3.97 -15.09 -21.82
C VAL A 15 -4.23 -13.85 -20.96
N LEU A 16 -5.42 -13.24 -21.03
CA LEU A 16 -5.77 -12.02 -20.31
C LEU A 16 -6.43 -12.30 -18.95
N THR A 17 -6.97 -13.51 -18.75
CA THR A 17 -7.56 -13.96 -17.48
C THR A 17 -6.68 -13.70 -16.25
N PRO A 18 -5.35 -13.96 -16.27
CA PRO A 18 -4.48 -13.70 -15.12
C PRO A 18 -4.37 -12.21 -14.78
N VAL A 19 -4.37 -11.34 -15.79
CA VAL A 19 -4.28 -9.88 -15.63
C VAL A 19 -5.52 -9.36 -14.89
N PHE A 20 -6.70 -9.80 -15.30
CA PHE A 20 -7.96 -9.43 -14.64
C PHE A 20 -8.12 -10.07 -13.25
N SER A 21 -7.51 -11.23 -13.04
CA SER A 21 -7.52 -11.95 -11.75
C SER A 21 -6.46 -11.44 -10.77
N GLY A 22 -5.57 -10.54 -11.19
CA GLY A 22 -4.51 -9.97 -10.35
C GLY A 22 -5.03 -9.31 -9.07
N TYR A 23 -6.28 -8.85 -9.04
CA TYR A 23 -6.89 -8.31 -7.82
C TYR A 23 -7.03 -9.37 -6.70
N LEU A 24 -7.27 -10.64 -7.05
CA LEU A 24 -7.34 -11.75 -6.08
C LEU A 24 -5.96 -12.03 -5.45
N SER A 25 -4.87 -11.73 -6.15
CA SER A 25 -3.52 -11.91 -5.61
C SER A 25 -3.19 -10.93 -4.48
N ILE A 26 -3.96 -9.85 -4.31
CA ILE A 26 -3.69 -8.83 -3.28
C ILE A 26 -3.82 -9.41 -1.87
N GLU A 27 -4.74 -10.36 -1.66
CA GLU A 27 -4.98 -11.00 -0.36
C GLU A 27 -3.76 -11.80 0.11
N THR A 28 -3.11 -12.53 -0.80
CA THR A 28 -1.90 -13.30 -0.46
C THR A 28 -0.74 -12.38 -0.10
N PHE A 29 -0.60 -11.23 -0.77
CA PHE A 29 0.41 -10.23 -0.39
C PHE A 29 0.21 -9.68 1.02
N PHE A 30 -1.03 -9.46 1.46
CA PHE A 30 -1.30 -9.03 2.84
C PHE A 30 -0.91 -10.11 3.85
N ILE A 31 -1.26 -11.37 3.59
CA ILE A 31 -0.88 -12.50 4.45
C ILE A 31 0.63 -12.64 4.55
N LEU A 32 1.34 -12.61 3.42
CA LEU A 32 2.80 -12.69 3.37
C LEU A 32 3.46 -11.53 4.11
N SER A 33 2.93 -10.30 3.96
CA SER A 33 3.47 -9.14 4.68
C SER A 33 3.28 -9.28 6.19
N GLY A 34 2.12 -9.76 6.64
CA GLY A 34 1.85 -10.03 8.05
C GLY A 34 2.77 -11.11 8.63
N PHE A 35 2.93 -12.22 7.92
CA PHE A 35 3.82 -13.32 8.31
C PHE A 35 5.27 -12.83 8.46
N LEU A 36 5.79 -12.06 7.50
CA LEU A 36 7.16 -11.55 7.54
C LEU A 36 7.38 -10.60 8.73
N VAL A 37 6.39 -9.76 9.04
CA VAL A 37 6.45 -8.85 10.21
C VAL A 37 6.48 -9.65 11.50
N ALA A 38 5.62 -10.65 11.64
CA ALA A 38 5.61 -11.53 12.81
C ALA A 38 6.95 -12.26 12.96
N TYR A 39 7.45 -12.88 11.89
CA TYR A 39 8.73 -13.57 11.86
C TYR A 39 9.90 -12.65 12.25
N ALA A 40 9.94 -11.42 11.72
CA ALA A 40 10.98 -10.45 12.07
C ALA A 40 10.97 -10.11 13.57
N ILE A 41 9.78 -9.93 14.16
CA ILE A 41 9.64 -9.63 15.59
C ILE A 41 10.09 -10.84 16.44
N PHE A 42 9.68 -12.06 16.07
CA PHE A 42 10.10 -13.27 16.76
C PHE A 42 11.61 -13.46 16.70
N ASN A 43 12.21 -13.26 15.52
CA ASN A 43 13.65 -13.40 15.34
C ASN A 43 14.44 -12.33 16.12
N GLU A 44 13.97 -11.08 16.16
CA GLU A 44 14.57 -10.04 17.01
C GLU A 44 14.52 -10.41 18.50
N ALA A 45 13.40 -10.97 18.97
CA ALA A 45 13.25 -11.43 20.33
C ALA A 45 14.19 -12.61 20.66
N HIS A 46 14.35 -13.53 19.72
CA HIS A 46 15.24 -14.69 19.87
C HIS A 46 16.71 -14.30 19.89
N GLN A 47 17.13 -13.39 19.01
CA GLN A 47 18.53 -12.96 18.88
C GLN A 47 18.99 -12.02 20.00
N LYS A 48 18.14 -11.68 20.98
CA LYS A 48 18.41 -10.73 22.08
C LYS A 48 19.04 -9.40 21.61
N LYS A 49 18.75 -8.99 20.37
CA LYS A 49 19.25 -7.73 19.81
C LYS A 49 18.53 -6.59 20.50
N GLU A 50 19.24 -5.49 20.72
CA GLU A 50 18.57 -4.26 21.16
C GLU A 50 17.48 -3.89 20.15
N PRO A 51 16.22 -3.75 20.59
CA PRO A 51 15.14 -3.48 19.67
C PRO A 51 15.31 -2.08 19.10
N ILE A 52 15.43 -1.99 17.77
CA ILE A 52 15.39 -0.70 17.07
C ILE A 52 14.11 0.03 17.51
N PRO A 53 14.19 1.33 17.90
CA PRO A 53 13.04 2.06 18.37
C PRO A 53 11.92 2.04 17.33
N TRP A 54 10.68 1.82 17.79
CA TRP A 54 9.53 1.63 16.91
C TRP A 54 9.31 2.77 15.89
N PRO A 55 9.52 4.07 16.20
CA PRO A 55 9.32 5.13 15.22
C PRO A 55 10.30 4.99 14.05
N LEU A 56 11.53 4.55 14.33
CA LEU A 56 12.53 4.34 13.30
C LEU A 56 12.20 3.14 12.40
N LYS A 57 11.60 2.07 12.95
CA LYS A 57 11.09 0.95 12.14
C LYS A 57 9.97 1.38 11.21
N VAL A 58 9.01 2.16 11.73
CA VAL A 58 7.90 2.73 10.95
C VAL A 58 8.44 3.65 9.86
N LEU A 59 9.38 4.55 10.19
CA LEU A 59 9.97 5.48 9.25
C LEU A 59 10.73 4.75 8.12
N ARG A 60 11.57 3.76 8.46
CA ARG A 60 12.28 2.95 7.47
C ARG A 60 11.30 2.23 6.52
N ARG A 61 10.21 1.67 7.07
CA ARG A 61 9.17 1.04 6.24
C ARG A 61 8.46 2.08 5.38
N HIS A 62 8.13 3.24 5.92
CA HIS A 62 7.51 4.33 5.17
C HIS A 62 8.37 4.77 4.01
N VAL A 63 9.65 5.13 4.25
CA VAL A 63 10.59 5.52 3.18
C VAL A 63 10.73 4.44 2.10
N ARG A 64 10.81 3.16 2.51
CA ARG A 64 10.90 2.03 1.57
C ARG A 64 9.68 1.91 0.65
N LEU A 65 8.46 2.14 1.15
CA LEU A 65 7.23 2.05 0.37
C LEU A 65 6.96 3.34 -0.42
N THR A 66 7.26 4.50 0.18
CA THR A 66 7.06 5.82 -0.42
C THR A 66 8.04 6.09 -1.56
N GLY A 67 9.27 5.57 -1.52
CA GLY A 67 10.26 5.76 -2.60
C GLY A 67 9.74 5.36 -3.99
N PRO A 68 9.32 4.10 -4.19
CA PRO A 68 8.72 3.67 -5.46
C PRO A 68 7.43 4.42 -5.81
N ALA A 69 6.58 4.72 -4.82
CA ALA A 69 5.35 5.48 -5.04
C ALA A 69 5.64 6.91 -5.53
N PHE A 70 6.67 7.55 -4.98
CA PHE A 70 7.10 8.88 -5.38
C PHE A 70 7.61 8.90 -6.81
N LEU A 71 8.46 7.94 -7.19
CA LEU A 71 8.95 7.84 -8.58
C LEU A 71 7.80 7.66 -9.57
N PHE A 72 6.79 6.85 -9.20
CA PHE A 72 5.62 6.65 -10.03
C PHE A 72 4.77 7.91 -10.17
N VAL A 73 4.50 8.62 -9.07
CA VAL A 73 3.74 9.87 -9.07
C VAL A 73 4.47 10.93 -9.90
N LEU A 74 5.79 11.04 -9.72
CA LEU A 74 6.63 11.93 -10.51
C LEU A 74 6.52 11.60 -12.01
N PHE A 75 6.61 10.32 -12.36
CA PHE A 75 6.41 9.88 -13.74
C PHE A 75 5.01 10.24 -14.25
N ALA A 76 3.95 9.99 -13.49
CA ALA A 76 2.57 10.32 -13.89
C ALA A 76 2.35 11.83 -14.09
N LEU A 77 3.05 12.68 -13.34
CA LEU A 77 2.99 14.13 -13.49
C LEU A 77 3.80 14.65 -14.69
N LEU A 78 4.95 14.02 -14.99
CA LEU A 78 5.82 14.40 -16.10
C LEU A 78 5.37 13.81 -17.45
N TYR A 79 4.73 12.65 -17.43
CA TYR A 79 4.25 11.94 -18.62
C TYR A 79 3.49 12.82 -19.63
N PRO A 80 2.49 13.65 -19.23
CA PRO A 80 1.78 14.51 -20.18
C PRO A 80 2.62 15.65 -20.77
N ALA A 81 3.77 15.99 -20.16
CA ALA A 81 4.70 17.00 -20.68
C ALA A 81 5.71 16.42 -21.66
N LEU A 82 5.98 15.11 -21.58
CA LEU A 82 6.88 14.39 -22.49
C LEU A 82 6.19 14.01 -23.82
N LEU A 83 4.86 14.02 -23.85
CA LEU A 83 4.06 13.68 -25.03
C LEU A 83 3.64 14.95 -25.77
N ASN A 84 4.12 15.09 -27.02
CA ASN A 84 3.64 16.07 -27.96
C ASN A 84 3.05 15.32 -29.17
N GLY A 85 1.75 15.48 -29.42
CA GLY A 85 1.06 14.81 -30.52
C GLY A 85 -0.46 14.89 -30.40
N PRO A 86 -1.20 14.48 -31.43
CA PRO A 86 -2.67 14.60 -31.49
C PRO A 86 -3.41 13.79 -30.40
N VAL A 87 -2.72 12.84 -29.76
CA VAL A 87 -3.27 12.02 -28.65
C VAL A 87 -2.97 12.63 -27.27
N ALA A 88 -2.11 13.64 -27.18
CA ALA A 88 -1.69 14.22 -25.90
C ALA A 88 -2.85 14.79 -25.08
N ASP A 89 -3.84 15.40 -25.73
CA ASP A 89 -5.00 15.97 -25.03
C ASP A 89 -5.89 14.87 -24.43
N HIS A 90 -6.06 13.75 -25.12
CA HIS A 90 -6.76 12.59 -24.57
C HIS A 90 -6.04 12.00 -23.35
N ILE A 91 -4.71 11.94 -23.38
CA ILE A 91 -3.91 11.43 -22.25
C ILE A 91 -3.98 12.38 -21.05
N ARG A 92 -3.99 13.69 -21.28
CA ARG A 92 -4.11 14.71 -20.22
C ARG A 92 -5.47 14.64 -19.52
N GLU A 93 -6.53 14.33 -20.26
CA GLU A 93 -7.88 14.21 -19.72
C GLU A 93 -8.20 12.81 -19.19
N ASP A 94 -7.31 11.83 -19.40
CA ASP A 94 -7.54 10.46 -18.96
C ASP A 94 -7.64 10.38 -17.43
N ASN A 95 -8.42 9.39 -16.98
CA ASN A 95 -8.69 9.10 -15.57
C ASN A 95 -7.44 8.68 -14.80
N PHE A 96 -6.32 8.49 -15.48
CA PHE A 96 -5.04 8.18 -14.86
C PHE A 96 -4.23 9.44 -14.49
N VAL A 97 -4.10 10.38 -15.43
CA VAL A 97 -3.23 11.58 -15.27
C VAL A 97 -3.93 12.70 -14.50
N LYS A 98 -5.19 12.98 -14.84
CA LYS A 98 -5.95 14.11 -14.29
C LYS A 98 -6.11 14.05 -12.76
N PRO A 99 -6.43 12.90 -12.12
CA PRO A 99 -6.51 12.84 -10.67
C PRO A 99 -5.16 13.04 -9.98
N CYS A 100 -4.06 12.63 -10.62
CA CYS A 100 -2.71 12.80 -10.09
C CYS A 100 -2.30 14.26 -9.94
N GLN A 101 -2.75 15.15 -10.81
CA GLN A 101 -2.47 16.59 -10.66
C GLN A 101 -3.05 17.18 -9.36
N SER A 102 -4.25 16.74 -8.95
CA SER A 102 -4.92 17.23 -7.73
C SER A 102 -4.53 16.49 -6.45
N SER A 103 -4.20 15.20 -6.58
CA SER A 103 -4.11 14.27 -5.44
C SER A 103 -2.79 13.49 -5.41
N TRP A 104 -1.72 13.99 -6.02
CA TRP A 104 -0.38 13.37 -6.06
C TRP A 104 0.18 13.02 -4.68
N TRP A 105 -0.18 13.78 -3.65
CA TRP A 105 0.31 13.59 -2.28
C TRP A 105 -0.35 12.39 -1.57
N THR A 106 -1.52 11.96 -2.02
CA THR A 106 -2.32 10.91 -1.37
C THR A 106 -1.65 9.53 -1.33
N PRO A 107 -0.99 9.04 -2.41
CA PRO A 107 -0.20 7.80 -2.33
C PRO A 107 1.05 7.94 -1.45
N LEU A 108 1.64 9.14 -1.33
CA LEU A 108 2.83 9.38 -0.49
C LEU A 108 2.53 9.29 1.00
N VAL A 109 1.40 9.85 1.42
CA VAL A 109 0.95 9.80 2.82
C VAL A 109 0.25 8.47 3.15
N HIS A 110 0.08 7.58 2.16
CA HIS A 110 -0.64 6.30 2.30
C HIS A 110 -2.10 6.47 2.76
N VAL A 111 -2.80 7.48 2.24
CA VAL A 111 -4.23 7.74 2.51
C VAL A 111 -5.12 7.51 1.29
N LEU A 112 -4.63 6.72 0.33
CA LEU A 112 -5.34 6.52 -0.93
C LEU A 112 -6.67 5.79 -0.71
N ASN A 113 -6.72 4.84 0.22
CA ASN A 113 -7.89 3.98 0.50
C ASN A 113 -9.17 4.74 0.91
N ILE A 114 -9.05 5.93 1.51
CA ILE A 114 -10.22 6.71 1.97
C ILE A 114 -10.80 7.63 0.88
N ARG A 115 -10.16 7.70 -0.29
CA ARG A 115 -10.59 8.57 -1.39
C ARG A 115 -11.52 7.81 -2.33
N PRO A 116 -12.46 8.50 -3.02
CA PRO A 116 -13.23 7.84 -4.07
C PRO A 116 -12.31 7.47 -5.24
N ILE A 117 -12.51 6.29 -5.85
CA ILE A 117 -11.66 5.72 -6.92
C ILE A 117 -11.38 6.73 -8.04
N LYS A 118 -12.39 7.51 -8.46
CA LYS A 118 -12.27 8.52 -9.53
C LYS A 118 -11.31 9.68 -9.21
N LYS A 119 -10.97 9.88 -7.93
CA LYS A 119 -10.07 10.93 -7.46
C LYS A 119 -8.73 10.37 -6.95
N MET A 120 -8.52 9.06 -7.06
CA MET A 120 -7.26 8.45 -6.65
C MET A 120 -6.20 8.68 -7.72
N CYS A 121 -5.05 9.23 -7.33
CA CYS A 121 -3.86 9.14 -8.15
C CYS A 121 -3.34 7.69 -8.07
N ALA A 122 -3.20 7.03 -9.21
CA ALA A 122 -2.74 5.64 -9.27
C ALA A 122 -3.61 4.69 -8.42
N ALA A 123 -4.88 4.49 -8.82
CA ALA A 123 -5.85 3.72 -8.04
C ALA A 123 -5.34 2.34 -7.59
N HIS A 124 -4.52 1.66 -8.38
CA HIS A 124 -3.91 0.38 -8.01
C HIS A 124 -3.00 0.46 -6.77
N MET A 125 -2.46 1.63 -6.41
CA MET A 125 -1.63 1.82 -5.20
C MET A 125 -2.43 1.80 -3.89
N TRP A 126 -3.75 1.63 -3.95
CA TRP A 126 -4.61 1.55 -2.77
C TRP A 126 -4.13 0.45 -1.80
N TYR A 127 -3.72 -0.72 -2.31
CA TYR A 127 -3.26 -1.83 -1.48
C TYR A 127 -1.96 -1.48 -0.73
N LEU A 128 -1.09 -0.66 -1.31
CA LEU A 128 0.14 -0.21 -0.67
C LEU A 128 -0.18 0.64 0.57
N SER A 129 -1.19 1.51 0.44
CA SER A 129 -1.71 2.32 1.54
C SER A 129 -2.31 1.43 2.63
N CYS A 130 -3.15 0.47 2.26
CA CYS A 130 -3.73 -0.50 3.20
C CYS A 130 -2.65 -1.30 3.95
N ASN A 131 -1.62 -1.78 3.24
CA ASN A 131 -0.52 -2.54 3.85
C ASN A 131 0.26 -1.71 4.89
N PHE A 132 0.44 -0.42 4.66
CA PHE A 132 1.06 0.48 5.64
C PHE A 132 0.16 0.72 6.86
N GLN A 133 -1.14 0.94 6.63
CA GLN A 133 -2.11 1.14 7.71
C GLN A 133 -2.26 -0.10 8.59
N ILE A 134 -2.39 -1.29 7.99
CA ILE A 134 -2.44 -2.58 8.72
C ILE A 134 -1.17 -2.76 9.56
N TYR A 135 0.01 -2.42 9.01
CA TYR A 135 1.25 -2.45 9.77
C TYR A 135 1.19 -1.55 11.01
N LEU A 136 0.73 -0.31 10.89
CA LEU A 136 0.59 0.58 12.05
C LEU A 136 -0.37 0.02 13.11
N VAL A 137 -1.51 -0.54 12.69
CA VAL A 137 -2.49 -1.16 13.59
C VAL A 137 -1.90 -2.37 14.31
N CYS A 138 -1.24 -3.27 13.57
CA CYS A 138 -0.55 -4.43 14.15
C CYS A 138 0.51 -4.01 15.18
N PHE A 139 1.30 -2.98 14.87
CA PHE A 139 2.29 -2.44 15.80
C PHE A 139 1.65 -1.87 17.06
N GLY A 140 0.57 -1.09 16.91
CA GLY A 140 -0.21 -0.59 18.04
C GLY A 140 -0.70 -1.73 18.94
N PHE A 141 -1.25 -2.78 18.34
CA PHE A 141 -1.71 -3.96 19.06
C PHE A 141 -0.57 -4.66 19.83
N ILE A 142 0.60 -4.85 19.23
CA ILE A 142 1.77 -5.45 19.89
C ILE A 142 2.23 -4.62 21.09
N ILE A 143 2.28 -3.29 20.96
CA ILE A 143 2.67 -2.40 22.06
C ILE A 143 1.66 -2.51 23.21
N LEU A 144 0.36 -2.51 22.90
CA LEU A 144 -0.69 -2.68 23.90
C LEU A 144 -0.58 -4.01 24.63
N MET A 145 -0.33 -5.11 23.91
CA MET A 145 -0.14 -6.43 24.54
C MET A 145 1.10 -6.47 25.45
N LYS A 146 2.25 -5.91 25.01
CA LYS A 146 3.46 -5.84 25.84
C LYS A 146 3.22 -5.03 27.13
N ARG A 147 2.53 -3.90 27.03
CA ARG A 147 2.19 -3.08 28.20
C ARG A 147 1.32 -3.84 29.19
N ARG A 148 0.28 -4.54 28.70
CA ARG A 148 -0.57 -5.38 29.57
C ARG A 148 0.20 -6.51 30.23
N PHE A 149 1.06 -7.21 29.50
CA PHE A 149 1.87 -8.30 30.06
C PHE A 149 2.80 -7.81 31.17
N ILE A 150 3.51 -6.70 30.94
CA ILE A 150 4.39 -6.08 31.95
C ILE A 150 3.57 -5.62 33.17
N SER A 151 2.41 -5.00 32.97
CA SER A 151 1.53 -4.59 34.06
C SER A 151 1.02 -5.77 34.89
N THR A 152 0.61 -6.88 34.26
CA THR A 152 0.16 -8.08 34.97
C THR A 152 1.29 -8.74 35.76
N CYS A 153 2.50 -8.86 35.19
CA CYS A 153 3.67 -9.36 35.91
C CYS A 153 4.07 -8.45 37.09
N ALA A 154 3.99 -7.13 36.92
CA ALA A 154 4.27 -6.17 37.98
C ALA A 154 3.25 -6.25 39.14
N VAL A 155 1.99 -6.57 38.83
CA VAL A 155 0.95 -6.82 39.86
C VAL A 155 1.20 -8.14 40.58
N LEU A 156 1.51 -9.23 39.85
CA LEU A 156 1.81 -10.55 40.41
C LEU A 156 3.06 -10.59 41.31
N HIS A 157 4.08 -9.77 41.05
CA HIS A 157 5.27 -9.69 41.90
C HIS A 157 5.03 -8.89 43.20
N LYS A 158 3.90 -8.21 43.35
CA LYS A 158 3.59 -7.34 44.50
C LYS A 158 2.62 -7.96 45.51
N THR A 159 2.00 -9.09 45.17
CA THR A 159 1.17 -9.96 46.04
C THR A 159 1.99 -11.13 46.55
#